data_AF-A0A9D3YGQ3-F1
#
_entry.id   AF-A0A9D3YGQ3-F1
#
_cell.length_a   1.000
_cell.length_b   1.000
_cell.length_c   1.000
_cell.angle_alpha   90.00
_cell.angle_beta   90.00
_cell.angle_gamma   90.00
#
_symmetry.space_group_name_H-M   'P 1'
#
loop_
_entity.id
_entity.type
_entity.pdbx_description
1 polymer ?
#
loop_
_entity_poly.entity_id
_entity_poly.type
_entity_poly.pdbx_seq_one_letter_code
_entity_poly.pdbx_strand_id
1 'polypeptide(L)'
;MLSNRAVFALILAVAYTYGATVFPTFTTHHVTHHTTHAHGNHTTHAHGNHTTHAQHMTTEHNEKESWSFVYEATTHQMVMHRLHTCYIFTLTPEQQKSVHTNHGILDLEIQLIGMLSTGTQTNVTANSVDPHLKRACGASIFKYIVVS
;
A
#
# COMPACT_ATOMS: atom_id res chain seq x y z
N MET A 1 -35.49 -33.36 31.75
CA MET A 1 -34.50 -32.37 32.19
C MET A 1 -34.17 -31.44 31.03
N LEU A 2 -34.03 -30.16 31.35
CA LEU A 2 -34.33 -29.00 30.52
C LEU A 2 -33.45 -28.84 29.27
N SER A 3 -34.15 -28.59 28.16
CA SER A 3 -33.81 -27.80 26.97
C SER A 3 -32.54 -26.94 27.05
N ASN A 4 -31.54 -27.29 26.24
CA ASN A 4 -30.35 -26.48 25.94
C ASN A 4 -30.65 -25.25 25.03
N ARG A 5 -31.92 -24.87 24.89
CA ARG A 5 -32.35 -23.66 24.16
C ARG A 5 -32.34 -22.39 25.04
N ALA A 6 -31.76 -22.47 26.25
CA ALA A 6 -31.89 -21.45 27.29
C ALA A 6 -30.58 -20.75 27.71
N VAL A 7 -29.50 -20.84 26.93
CA VAL A 7 -28.24 -20.12 27.22
C VAL A 7 -27.97 -18.97 26.24
N PHE A 8 -28.60 -18.94 25.07
CA PHE A 8 -28.32 -17.91 24.05
C PHE A 8 -29.28 -16.70 24.05
N ALA A 9 -30.14 -16.58 25.07
CA ALA A 9 -31.22 -15.57 25.09
C ALA A 9 -31.07 -14.51 26.20
N LEU A 10 -29.87 -14.25 26.71
CA LEU A 10 -29.69 -13.32 27.83
C LEU A 10 -28.41 -12.46 27.78
N ILE A 11 -28.04 -11.99 26.59
CA ILE A 11 -27.32 -10.71 26.45
C ILE A 11 -28.06 -9.87 25.42
N LEU A 12 -29.25 -9.41 25.83
CA LEU A 12 -29.97 -8.33 25.16
C LEU A 12 -29.29 -7.00 25.46
N ALA A 13 -29.30 -6.14 24.46
CA ALA A 13 -29.30 -4.68 24.58
C ALA A 13 -28.01 -4.00 25.07
N VAL A 14 -27.09 -3.76 24.12
CA VAL A 14 -26.48 -2.43 24.02
C VAL A 14 -26.80 -1.89 22.63
N ALA A 15 -28.02 -1.36 22.51
CA ALA A 15 -28.29 -0.33 21.53
C ALA A 15 -27.55 0.92 22.02
N TYR A 16 -26.53 1.37 21.29
CA TYR A 16 -26.21 2.79 21.28
C TYR A 16 -25.81 3.21 19.88
N THR A 17 -26.82 3.74 19.21
CA THR A 17 -26.77 4.65 18.08
C THR A 17 -25.68 5.71 18.26
N TYR A 18 -24.69 5.67 17.38
CA TYR A 18 -23.95 6.84 16.92
C TYR A 18 -24.09 6.79 15.39
N GLY A 19 -24.77 7.69 14.70
CA GLY A 19 -24.84 9.13 14.91
C GLY A 19 -23.93 9.81 13.90
N ALA A 20 -24.55 10.43 12.90
CA ALA A 20 -24.00 11.36 11.90
C ALA A 20 -23.23 10.76 10.70
N THR A 21 -23.98 10.53 9.62
CA THR A 21 -23.47 10.64 8.24
C THR A 21 -23.08 12.09 7.96
N VAL A 22 -21.79 12.38 7.84
CA VAL A 22 -21.30 13.65 7.29
C VAL A 22 -21.03 13.43 5.81
N PHE A 23 -21.93 13.91 4.95
CA PHE A 23 -21.67 14.02 3.51
C PHE A 23 -20.77 15.24 3.29
N PRO A 24 -19.53 15.10 2.78
CA PRO A 24 -18.84 16.26 2.24
C PRO A 24 -19.55 16.69 0.95
N THR A 25 -20.15 17.88 0.97
CA THR A 25 -20.57 18.57 -0.25
C THR A 25 -19.30 18.94 -1.01
N PHE A 26 -18.96 18.20 -2.06
CA PHE A 26 -17.90 18.59 -2.98
C PHE A 26 -18.43 19.72 -3.87
N THR A 27 -17.93 20.93 -3.66
CA THR A 27 -18.09 22.04 -4.60
C THR A 27 -17.13 21.84 -5.78
N THR A 28 -17.69 21.59 -6.96
CA THR A 28 -16.96 21.60 -8.23
C THR A 28 -16.53 23.04 -8.55
N HIS A 29 -15.25 23.37 -8.38
CA HIS A 29 -14.69 24.60 -8.91
C HIS A 29 -14.20 24.36 -10.34
N HIS A 30 -14.97 24.87 -11.30
CA HIS A 30 -14.61 24.93 -12.71
C HIS A 30 -13.80 26.21 -12.95
N VAL A 31 -12.50 26.14 -13.23
CA VAL A 31 -11.75 27.26 -13.82
C VAL A 31 -10.76 26.76 -14.88
N THR A 32 -11.16 27.07 -16.10
CA THR A 32 -10.49 27.25 -17.40
C THR A 32 -8.96 27.37 -17.41
N HIS A 33 -8.33 26.58 -18.29
CA HIS A 33 -6.97 26.78 -18.79
C HIS A 33 -6.88 28.04 -19.67
N HIS A 34 -5.94 28.96 -19.38
CA HIS A 34 -5.25 29.77 -20.39
C HIS A 34 -3.83 30.15 -19.94
N THR A 35 -2.88 29.93 -20.85
CA THR A 35 -1.44 30.21 -20.80
C THR A 35 -1.15 31.69 -21.04
N THR A 36 -0.19 32.29 -20.33
CA THR A 36 0.71 33.33 -20.89
C THR A 36 2.09 33.30 -20.23
N HIS A 37 3.13 33.41 -21.06
CA HIS A 37 4.55 33.47 -20.68
C HIS A 37 4.91 34.82 -20.06
N ALA A 38 5.74 34.81 -19.01
CA ALA A 38 6.47 35.98 -18.55
C ALA A 38 7.94 35.59 -18.27
N HIS A 39 8.87 36.13 -19.05
CA HIS A 39 10.30 36.07 -18.77
C HIS A 39 10.65 37.09 -17.69
N GLY A 40 10.81 36.61 -16.46
CA GLY A 40 11.32 37.38 -15.33
C GLY A 40 12.83 37.56 -15.42
N ASN A 41 13.26 38.82 -15.38
CA ASN A 41 14.62 39.32 -15.44
C ASN A 41 15.49 38.78 -14.29
N HIS A 42 16.62 38.14 -14.59
CA HIS A 42 17.59 37.69 -13.59
C HIS A 42 18.43 38.87 -13.09
N THR A 43 18.15 39.33 -11.87
CA THR A 43 19.09 40.19 -11.11
C THR A 43 20.02 39.29 -10.31
N THR A 44 21.31 39.37 -10.62
CA THR A 44 22.40 38.72 -9.90
C THR A 44 22.62 39.39 -8.55
N HIS A 45 22.47 38.65 -7.45
CA HIS A 45 22.91 39.09 -6.12
C HIS A 45 23.79 38.03 -5.46
N ALA A 46 24.82 38.56 -4.81
CA ALA A 46 26.08 37.92 -4.45
C ALA A 46 25.96 36.84 -3.37
N HIS A 47 26.88 35.87 -3.43
CA HIS A 47 27.07 34.83 -2.43
C HIS A 47 27.55 35.44 -1.10
N GLY A 48 26.67 35.43 -0.09
CA GLY A 48 27.07 35.59 1.31
C GLY A 48 27.82 34.34 1.78
N ASN A 49 29.03 34.55 2.29
CA ASN A 49 29.89 33.52 2.86
C ASN A 49 29.29 33.02 4.19
N HIS A 50 28.52 31.94 4.15
CA HIS A 50 28.12 31.21 5.35
C HIS A 50 29.18 30.14 5.65
N THR A 51 29.99 30.37 6.67
CA THR A 51 30.68 29.29 7.40
C THR A 51 29.62 28.46 8.11
N THR A 52 29.12 27.42 7.44
CA THR A 52 28.22 26.44 8.05
C THR A 52 29.04 25.36 8.74
N HIS A 53 28.75 25.18 10.02
CA HIS A 53 29.21 24.06 10.84
C HIS A 53 29.00 22.74 10.09
N ALA A 54 29.98 21.83 10.17
CA ALA A 54 29.89 20.49 9.62
C ALA A 54 28.64 19.79 10.16
N GLN A 55 27.56 19.83 9.38
CA GLN A 55 26.36 19.11 9.69
C GLN A 55 26.69 17.64 9.53
N HIS A 56 26.55 16.91 10.64
CA HIS A 56 26.47 15.46 10.64
C HIS A 56 25.49 15.06 9.53
N MET A 57 26.00 14.52 8.43
CA MET A 57 25.18 14.09 7.31
C MET A 57 24.21 13.04 7.83
N THR A 58 22.96 13.43 8.01
CA THR A 58 21.85 12.49 8.06
C THR A 58 21.99 11.67 6.80
N THR A 59 22.22 10.37 6.95
CA THR A 59 22.22 9.48 5.79
C THR A 59 20.82 9.52 5.23
N GLU A 60 20.63 10.28 4.15
CA GLU A 60 19.37 10.36 3.43
C GLU A 60 18.97 8.93 3.03
N HIS A 61 17.70 8.59 3.26
CA HIS A 61 17.20 7.28 2.88
C HIS A 61 17.32 7.15 1.36
N ASN A 62 17.78 5.99 0.89
CA ASN A 62 17.95 5.75 -0.54
C ASN A 62 16.59 5.76 -1.25
N GLU A 63 16.25 6.89 -1.86
CA GLU A 63 15.04 7.10 -2.67
C GLU A 63 14.96 6.22 -3.92
N LYS A 64 16.05 5.54 -4.30
CA LYS A 64 16.07 4.62 -5.44
C LYS A 64 15.43 3.27 -5.13
N GLU A 65 15.09 3.01 -3.87
CA GLU A 65 14.41 1.79 -3.48
C GLU A 65 12.90 1.96 -3.56
N SER A 66 12.30 1.50 -4.67
CA SER A 66 10.86 1.48 -4.84
C SER A 66 10.29 0.09 -4.56
N TRP A 67 9.12 0.10 -3.91
CA TRP A 67 8.27 -1.06 -3.74
C TRP A 67 7.07 -0.89 -4.67
N SER A 68 6.73 -1.94 -5.41
CA SER A 68 5.54 -1.96 -6.25
C SER A 68 4.61 -3.04 -5.76
N PHE A 69 3.32 -2.75 -5.68
CA PHE A 69 2.29 -3.67 -5.22
C PHE A 69 1.25 -3.86 -6.33
N VAL A 70 0.91 -5.11 -6.61
CA VAL A 70 -0.07 -5.46 -7.64
C VAL A 70 -0.97 -6.56 -7.12
N TYR A 71 -2.27 -6.36 -7.23
CA TYR A 71 -3.25 -7.40 -7.01
C TYR A 71 -3.52 -8.15 -8.32
N GLU A 72 -3.26 -9.47 -8.35
CA GLU A 72 -3.57 -10.32 -9.50
C GLU A 72 -4.94 -10.97 -9.33
N ALA A 73 -5.93 -10.42 -10.03
CA ALA A 73 -7.33 -10.80 -9.89
C ALA A 73 -7.60 -12.28 -10.23
N THR A 74 -6.80 -12.90 -11.09
CA THR A 74 -7.00 -14.31 -11.48
C THR A 74 -6.67 -15.28 -10.35
N THR A 75 -5.60 -14.98 -9.61
CA THR A 75 -5.09 -15.86 -8.55
C THR A 75 -5.54 -15.41 -7.17
N HIS A 76 -6.16 -14.21 -7.07
CA HIS A 76 -6.51 -13.56 -5.81
C HIS A 76 -5.33 -13.38 -4.86
N GLN A 77 -4.14 -13.16 -5.43
CA GLN A 77 -2.92 -12.93 -4.69
C GLN A 77 -2.44 -11.49 -4.88
N MET A 78 -1.77 -10.99 -3.85
CA MET A 78 -1.06 -9.72 -3.93
C MET A 78 0.42 -10.03 -4.15
N VAL A 79 1.01 -9.37 -5.13
CA VAL A 79 2.46 -9.43 -5.37
C VAL A 79 3.08 -8.10 -4.96
N MET A 80 4.23 -8.19 -4.31
CA MET A 80 5.06 -7.05 -4.00
C MET A 80 6.42 -7.26 -4.65
N HIS A 81 6.87 -6.27 -5.39
CA HIS A 81 8.14 -6.28 -6.09
C HIS A 81 9.13 -5.34 -5.40
N ARG A 82 10.33 -5.87 -5.15
CA ARG A 82 11.51 -5.10 -4.72
C ARG A 82 12.73 -5.58 -5.50
N LEU A 83 13.37 -4.69 -6.26
CA LEU A 83 14.57 -4.96 -7.08
C LEU A 83 14.40 -6.11 -8.09
N HIS A 84 14.81 -7.33 -7.74
CA HIS A 84 14.70 -8.53 -8.59
C HIS A 84 13.95 -9.67 -7.89
N THR A 85 13.27 -9.34 -6.78
CA THR A 85 12.52 -10.28 -5.97
C THR A 85 11.04 -9.94 -6.04
N CYS A 86 10.23 -10.94 -6.39
CA CYS A 86 8.79 -10.86 -6.30
C CYS A 86 8.33 -11.67 -5.09
N TYR A 87 7.63 -11.01 -4.18
CA TYR A 87 7.02 -11.60 -3.01
C TYR A 87 5.54 -11.83 -3.31
N ILE A 88 5.07 -13.04 -3.08
CA ILE A 88 3.72 -13.50 -3.42
C ILE A 88 2.99 -13.80 -2.12
N PHE A 89 1.80 -13.21 -1.99
CA PHE A 89 1.01 -13.28 -0.78
C PHE A 89 -0.41 -13.69 -1.13
N THR A 90 -0.90 -14.73 -0.47
CA THR A 90 -2.28 -15.19 -0.63
C THR A 90 -3.19 -14.36 0.27
N LEU A 91 -4.19 -13.72 -0.33
CA LEU A 91 -5.18 -12.93 0.41
C LEU A 91 -6.29 -13.83 0.96
N THR A 92 -6.73 -13.55 2.19
CA THR A 92 -7.95 -14.16 2.75
C THR A 92 -9.20 -13.68 1.99
N PRO A 93 -10.35 -14.37 2.09
CA PRO A 93 -11.58 -13.94 1.42
C PRO A 93 -12.05 -12.52 1.81
N GLU A 94 -11.78 -12.08 3.04
CA GLU A 94 -12.08 -10.73 3.50
C GLU A 94 -11.14 -9.71 2.85
N GLN A 95 -9.84 -10.02 2.81
CA GLN A 95 -8.83 -9.17 2.18
C GLN A 95 -9.06 -9.01 0.67
N GLN A 96 -9.50 -10.07 -0.02
CA GLN A 96 -9.89 -10.03 -1.42
C GLN A 96 -11.04 -9.06 -1.70
N LYS A 97 -11.91 -8.80 -0.72
CA LYS A 97 -12.95 -7.77 -0.85
C LYS A 97 -12.38 -6.38 -0.57
N SER A 98 -11.57 -6.27 0.48
CA SER A 98 -10.99 -5.00 0.92
C SER A 98 -10.03 -4.38 -0.09
N VAL A 99 -9.33 -5.18 -0.90
CA VAL A 99 -8.39 -4.70 -1.94
C VAL A 99 -9.04 -3.75 -2.96
N HIS A 100 -10.36 -3.81 -3.12
CA HIS A 100 -11.12 -2.94 -4.01
C HIS A 100 -11.49 -1.58 -3.39
N THR A 101 -10.94 -1.27 -2.22
CA THR A 101 -11.12 0.02 -1.54
C THR A 101 -9.77 0.69 -1.33
N ASN A 102 -9.73 2.03 -1.36
CA ASN A 102 -8.49 2.78 -1.13
C ASN A 102 -7.88 2.49 0.25
N HIS A 103 -8.71 2.33 1.27
CA HIS A 103 -8.23 1.99 2.61
C HIS A 103 -7.70 0.56 2.66
N GLY A 104 -8.46 -0.39 2.12
CA GLY A 104 -8.08 -1.80 2.17
C GLY A 104 -6.82 -2.11 1.36
N ILE A 105 -6.56 -1.44 0.23
CA ILE A 105 -5.30 -1.63 -0.50
C ILE A 105 -4.10 -1.12 0.32
N LEU A 106 -4.22 0.05 0.95
CA LEU A 106 -3.15 0.60 1.81
C LEU A 106 -2.88 -0.28 3.03
N ASP A 107 -3.92 -0.77 3.70
CA ASP A 107 -3.77 -1.69 4.82
C ASP A 107 -3.05 -2.96 4.41
N LEU A 108 -3.39 -3.51 3.24
CA LEU A 108 -2.73 -4.68 2.69
C LEU A 108 -1.26 -4.40 2.40
N GLU A 109 -0.93 -3.30 1.73
CA GLU A 109 0.47 -2.90 1.46
C GLU A 109 1.30 -2.83 2.75
N ILE A 110 0.78 -2.18 3.80
CA ILE A 110 1.42 -2.08 5.11
C ILE A 110 1.59 -3.46 5.74
N GLN A 111 0.53 -4.27 5.72
CA GLN A 111 0.56 -5.64 6.25
C GLN A 111 1.62 -6.50 5.56
N LEU A 112 1.73 -6.40 4.24
CA LEU A 112 2.68 -7.15 3.41
C LEU A 112 4.12 -6.78 3.76
N ILE A 113 4.41 -5.49 3.92
CA ILE A 113 5.72 -5.01 4.39
C ILE A 113 6.02 -5.57 5.78
N GLY A 114 5.04 -5.54 6.70
CA GLY A 114 5.18 -6.11 8.04
C GLY A 114 5.50 -7.61 8.01
N MET A 115 4.82 -8.36 7.14
CA MET A 115 5.05 -9.79 6.96
C MET A 115 6.44 -10.14 6.44
N LEU A 116 7.17 -9.22 5.80
CA LEU A 116 8.57 -9.48 5.45
C LEU A 116 9.47 -9.62 6.69
N SER A 117 9.09 -8.98 7.79
CA SER A 117 9.87 -9.00 9.03
C SER A 117 9.49 -10.17 9.95
N THR A 118 8.24 -10.63 9.89
CA THR A 118 7.68 -11.59 10.86
C THR A 118 7.17 -12.89 10.23
N GLY A 119 6.89 -12.89 8.93
CA GLY A 119 6.32 -14.01 8.20
C GLY A 119 7.35 -15.04 7.75
N THR A 120 6.87 -16.24 7.47
CA THR A 120 7.71 -17.30 6.89
C THR A 120 7.89 -17.01 5.41
N GLN A 121 9.16 -16.99 4.96
CA GLN A 121 9.51 -16.73 3.57
C GLN A 121 10.05 -17.99 2.90
N THR A 122 9.34 -18.47 1.88
CA THR A 122 9.72 -19.67 1.14
C THR A 122 10.14 -19.31 -0.27
N ASN A 123 11.40 -19.58 -0.63
CA ASN A 123 11.87 -19.42 -2.00
C ASN A 123 11.23 -20.48 -2.90
N VAL A 124 10.64 -20.05 -4.01
CA VAL A 124 10.05 -20.94 -5.01
C VAL A 124 10.74 -20.76 -6.35
N THR A 125 10.81 -21.84 -7.11
CA THR A 125 11.39 -21.79 -8.46
C THR A 125 10.44 -21.06 -9.41
N ALA A 126 10.97 -20.43 -10.46
CA ALA A 126 10.13 -19.80 -11.47
C ALA A 126 9.12 -20.80 -12.05
N ASN A 127 9.50 -22.05 -12.31
CA ASN A 127 8.61 -23.04 -12.93
C ASN A 127 7.39 -23.40 -12.08
N SER A 128 7.46 -23.25 -10.76
CA SER A 128 6.34 -23.51 -9.84
C SER A 128 5.39 -22.32 -9.64
N VAL A 129 5.72 -21.14 -10.18
CA VAL A 129 4.88 -19.94 -10.06
C VAL A 129 3.87 -19.87 -11.21
N ASP A 130 2.63 -19.53 -10.88
CA ASP A 130 1.54 -19.35 -11.83
C ASP A 130 1.92 -18.33 -12.94
N PRO A 131 1.58 -18.58 -14.22
CA PRO A 131 1.89 -17.66 -15.31
C PRO A 131 1.32 -16.25 -15.15
N HIS A 132 0.17 -16.08 -14.49
CA HIS A 132 -0.40 -14.77 -14.18
C HIS A 132 0.46 -14.02 -13.18
N LEU A 133 0.91 -14.70 -12.11
CA LEU A 133 1.82 -14.11 -11.13
C LEU A 133 3.15 -13.71 -11.75
N LYS A 134 3.72 -14.54 -12.63
CA LYS A 134 4.95 -14.19 -13.36
C LYS A 134 4.80 -12.88 -14.13
N ARG A 135 3.65 -12.70 -14.79
CA ARG A 135 3.35 -11.45 -15.51
C ARG A 135 3.20 -10.27 -14.55
N ALA A 136 2.48 -10.45 -13.44
CA ALA A 136 2.32 -9.42 -12.41
C ALA A 136 3.65 -9.02 -11.75
N CYS A 137 4.54 -10.00 -11.53
CA CYS A 137 5.89 -9.79 -11.01
C CYS A 137 6.80 -9.03 -12.00
N GLY A 138 6.57 -9.17 -13.30
CA GLY A 138 7.32 -8.49 -14.36
C GLY A 138 8.58 -9.24 -14.83
N ALA A 139 9.14 -8.78 -15.95
CA ALA A 139 10.20 -9.50 -16.67
C ALA A 139 11.59 -9.46 -16.02
N SER A 140 11.82 -8.53 -15.08
CA SER A 140 13.14 -8.33 -14.43
C SER A 140 13.30 -9.11 -13.12
N ILE A 141 12.45 -10.13 -12.91
CA ILE A 141 12.42 -10.92 -11.68
C ILE A 141 13.17 -12.24 -11.85
N PHE A 142 14.12 -12.46 -10.94
CA PHE A 142 14.92 -13.68 -10.90
C PHE A 142 14.64 -14.52 -9.65
N LYS A 143 13.91 -13.96 -8.67
CA LYS A 143 13.61 -14.61 -7.39
C LYS A 143 12.14 -14.47 -7.04
N TYR A 144 11.52 -15.58 -6.66
CA TYR A 144 10.13 -15.63 -6.20
C TYR A 144 10.08 -16.14 -4.77
N ILE A 145 9.35 -15.43 -3.91
CA ILE A 145 9.22 -15.76 -2.48
C ILE A 145 7.74 -15.80 -2.15
N VAL A 146 7.25 -16.91 -1.64
CA VAL A 146 5.92 -16.98 -1.02
C VAL A 146 6.07 -16.58 0.44
N VAL A 147 5.20 -15.68 0.89
CA VAL A 147 5.19 -15.21 2.28
C VAL A 147 3.87 -15.61 2.93
N SER A 148 3.97 -16.22 4.11
CA SER A 148 2.84 -16.73 4.90
C SER A 148 3.02 -16.48 6.39
#